data_AF-A0A1M7UCL1-F1
#
_entry.id   AF-A0A1M7UCL1-F1
#
_cell.length_a   1.000
_cell.length_b   1.000
_cell.length_c   1.000
_cell.angle_alpha   90.00
_cell.angle_beta   90.00
_cell.angle_gamma   90.00
#
_symmetry.space_group_name_H-M   'P 1'
#
loop_
_entity.id
_entity.type
_entity.pdbx_description
1 polymer ?
#
loop_
_entity_poly.entity_id
_entity_poly.type
_entity_poly.pdbx_seq_one_letter_code
_entity_poly.pdbx_strand_id
1 'polypeptide(L)'
;MTRPDDAVARYLRALDRLGAVVEAVPAERWDAPTPCSGWSARHLVGHLVDAQGQVLAMLAGEDPRAPVTGLEALGALAGRDRAGSWRRAHQAAVSALATATGRPADLDPDAVQALLPGVLALGGQLQASGMYGPPVPVPDDAPAQDRLLAALGRRPHGSPG
;
A
#
# COMPACT_ATOMS: atom_id res chain seq x y z
N MET A 1 2.48 22.18 -18.24
CA MET A 1 3.44 21.20 -17.71
C MET A 1 3.03 20.91 -16.28
N THR A 2 2.51 19.72 -16.00
CA THR A 2 1.99 19.34 -14.66
C THR A 2 3.15 19.26 -13.68
N ARG A 3 3.03 19.85 -12.48
CA ARG A 3 4.10 19.72 -11.48
C ARG A 3 4.23 18.25 -11.04
N PRO A 4 5.43 17.77 -10.67
CA PRO A 4 5.63 16.40 -10.20
C PRO A 4 4.64 15.97 -9.09
N ASP A 5 4.33 16.88 -8.15
CA ASP A 5 3.39 16.62 -7.05
C ASP A 5 1.96 16.37 -7.53
N ASP A 6 1.51 17.09 -8.57
CA ASP A 6 0.19 16.90 -9.17
C ASP A 6 0.08 15.54 -9.86
N ALA A 7 1.18 15.06 -10.46
CA ALA A 7 1.25 13.76 -11.11
C ALA A 7 1.17 12.60 -10.10
N VAL A 8 1.90 12.69 -8.99
CA VAL A 8 1.85 11.71 -7.89
C VAL A 8 0.46 11.68 -7.27
N ALA A 9 -0.12 12.84 -6.95
CA ALA A 9 -1.47 12.90 -6.39
C ALA A 9 -2.52 12.33 -7.35
N ARG A 10 -2.40 12.57 -8.67
CA ARG A 10 -3.29 11.99 -9.68
C ARG A 10 -3.11 10.47 -9.77
N TYR A 11 -1.89 9.98 -9.69
CA TYR A 11 -1.58 8.56 -9.71
C TYR A 11 -2.20 7.84 -8.51
N LEU A 12 -2.01 8.35 -7.30
CA LEU A 12 -2.58 7.78 -6.07
C LEU A 12 -4.11 7.72 -6.14
N ARG A 13 -4.77 8.81 -6.55
CA ARG A 13 -6.24 8.81 -6.74
C ARG A 13 -6.72 7.79 -7.77
N ALA A 14 -5.93 7.52 -8.81
CA ALA A 14 -6.26 6.51 -9.81
C ALA A 14 -6.16 5.09 -9.22
N LEU A 15 -5.12 4.83 -8.42
CA LEU A 15 -4.95 3.55 -7.74
C LEU A 15 -6.05 3.28 -6.72
N ASP A 16 -6.46 4.29 -5.95
CA ASP A 16 -7.57 4.16 -4.98
C ASP A 16 -8.89 3.78 -5.66
N ARG A 17 -9.24 4.48 -6.76
CA ARG A 17 -10.44 4.19 -7.54
C ARG A 17 -10.41 2.79 -8.14
N LEU A 18 -9.25 2.38 -8.64
CA LEU A 18 -9.05 1.04 -9.16
C LEU A 18 -9.18 -0.01 -8.05
N GLY A 19 -8.66 0.28 -6.86
CA GLY A 19 -8.87 -0.52 -5.65
C GLY A 19 -10.34 -0.75 -5.36
N ALA A 20 -11.14 0.32 -5.27
CA ALA A 20 -12.57 0.20 -5.02
C ALA A 20 -13.28 -0.70 -6.07
N VAL A 21 -12.89 -0.61 -7.34
CA VAL A 21 -13.44 -1.47 -8.41
C VAL A 21 -13.04 -2.93 -8.22
N VAL A 22 -11.76 -3.20 -7.95
CA VAL A 22 -11.21 -4.55 -7.76
C VAL A 22 -11.85 -5.25 -6.56
N GLU A 23 -12.06 -4.52 -5.46
CA GLU A 23 -12.74 -5.03 -4.25
C GLU A 23 -14.21 -5.38 -4.50
N ALA A 24 -14.87 -4.63 -5.39
CA ALA A 24 -16.28 -4.83 -5.70
C ALA A 24 -16.54 -6.01 -6.65
N VAL A 25 -15.50 -6.65 -7.22
CA VAL A 25 -15.66 -7.78 -8.14
C VAL A 25 -16.19 -9.01 -7.38
N PRO A 26 -17.38 -9.54 -7.72
CA PRO A 26 -17.89 -10.77 -7.12
C PRO A 26 -16.97 -11.96 -7.40
N ALA A 27 -16.87 -12.91 -6.46
CA ALA A 27 -15.95 -14.04 -6.55
C ALA A 27 -16.13 -14.89 -7.81
N GLU A 28 -17.37 -14.98 -8.33
CA GLU A 28 -17.74 -15.72 -9.52
C GLU A 28 -17.41 -15.00 -10.85
N ARG A 29 -17.08 -13.70 -10.80
CA ARG A 29 -16.84 -12.87 -12.00
C ARG A 29 -15.38 -12.77 -12.39
N TRP A 30 -14.47 -13.39 -11.65
CA TRP A 30 -13.04 -13.34 -11.94
C TRP A 30 -12.64 -13.94 -13.29
N ASP A 31 -13.45 -14.84 -13.82
CA ASP A 31 -13.23 -15.48 -15.11
C ASP A 31 -14.05 -14.82 -16.25
N ALA A 32 -14.84 -13.78 -15.94
CA ALA A 32 -15.60 -13.04 -16.93
C ALA A 32 -14.67 -12.30 -17.91
N PRO A 33 -15.02 -12.23 -19.20
CA PRO A 33 -14.21 -11.56 -20.21
C PRO A 33 -14.14 -10.05 -19.94
N THR A 34 -13.02 -9.46 -20.35
CA THR A 34 -12.81 -8.01 -20.36
C THR A 34 -12.79 -7.50 -21.82
N PRO A 35 -12.81 -6.18 -22.05
CA PRO A 35 -12.57 -5.63 -23.39
C PRO A 35 -11.19 -5.95 -23.98
N CYS A 36 -10.21 -6.36 -23.14
CA CYS A 36 -8.93 -6.85 -23.61
C CYS A 36 -9.10 -8.26 -24.18
N SER A 37 -8.87 -8.42 -25.48
CA SER A 37 -9.11 -9.68 -26.19
C SER A 37 -8.42 -10.87 -25.53
N GLY A 38 -9.19 -11.89 -25.17
CA GLY A 38 -8.71 -13.12 -24.53
C GLY A 38 -8.47 -13.00 -23.02
N TRP A 39 -8.67 -11.84 -22.41
CA TRP A 39 -8.39 -11.63 -20.99
C TRP A 39 -9.66 -11.70 -20.15
N SER A 40 -9.55 -12.36 -19.00
CA SER A 40 -10.56 -12.32 -17.95
C SER A 40 -10.19 -11.29 -16.88
N ALA A 41 -11.11 -10.99 -15.97
CA ALA A 41 -10.87 -10.07 -14.86
C ALA A 41 -9.62 -10.46 -14.02
N ARG A 42 -9.38 -11.77 -13.80
CA ARG A 42 -8.17 -12.25 -13.11
C ARG A 42 -6.89 -11.92 -13.87
N HIS A 43 -6.90 -12.02 -15.20
CA HIS A 43 -5.74 -11.70 -16.03
C HIS A 43 -5.44 -10.21 -15.98
N LEU A 44 -6.49 -9.37 -16.05
CA LEU A 44 -6.35 -7.92 -15.94
C LEU A 44 -5.78 -7.49 -14.58
N VAL A 45 -6.29 -8.04 -13.48
CA VAL A 45 -5.73 -7.73 -12.15
C VAL A 45 -4.31 -8.25 -11.99
N GLY A 46 -4.00 -9.43 -12.53
CA GLY A 46 -2.63 -9.95 -12.57
C GLY A 46 -1.65 -9.01 -13.27
N HIS A 47 -2.05 -8.45 -14.42
CA HIS A 47 -1.27 -7.44 -15.12
C HIS A 47 -1.10 -6.14 -14.33
N LEU A 48 -2.14 -5.70 -13.62
CA LEU A 48 -2.06 -4.52 -12.78
C LEU A 48 -1.12 -4.72 -11.59
N VAL A 49 -1.14 -5.90 -10.97
CA VAL A 49 -0.20 -6.32 -9.92
C VAL A 49 1.24 -6.32 -10.46
N ASP A 50 1.45 -6.88 -11.65
CA ASP A 50 2.75 -6.86 -12.32
C ASP A 50 3.25 -5.42 -12.52
N ALA A 51 2.38 -4.53 -13.03
CA ALA A 51 2.71 -3.13 -13.25
C ALA A 51 3.10 -2.39 -11.95
N GLN A 52 2.40 -2.64 -10.83
CA GLN A 52 2.75 -2.01 -9.56
C GLN A 52 4.15 -2.42 -9.07
N GLY A 53 4.50 -3.70 -9.20
CA GLY A 53 5.85 -4.11 -8.81
C GLY A 53 6.95 -3.61 -9.75
N GLN A 54 6.64 -3.27 -11.01
CA GLN A 54 7.59 -2.58 -11.90
C GLN A 54 7.84 -1.15 -11.41
N VAL A 55 6.77 -0.45 -11.03
CA VAL A 55 6.87 0.89 -10.43
C VAL A 55 7.73 0.85 -9.17
N LEU A 56 7.53 -0.17 -8.31
CA LEU A 56 8.34 -0.36 -7.10
C LEU A 56 9.83 -0.55 -7.43
N ALA A 57 10.18 -1.44 -8.36
CA ALA A 57 11.56 -1.69 -8.75
C ALA A 57 12.25 -0.40 -9.25
N MET A 58 11.56 0.36 -10.11
CA MET A 58 12.07 1.65 -10.60
C MET A 58 12.28 2.67 -9.48
N LEU A 59 11.38 2.74 -8.49
CA LEU A 59 11.51 3.66 -7.35
C LEU A 59 12.63 3.24 -6.38
N ALA A 60 12.89 1.94 -6.28
CA ALA A 60 13.99 1.39 -5.49
C ALA A 60 15.37 1.54 -6.19
N GLY A 61 15.40 1.99 -7.45
CA GLY A 61 16.62 2.02 -8.26
C GLY A 61 17.11 0.63 -8.68
N GLU A 62 16.22 -0.36 -8.64
CA GLU A 62 16.49 -1.72 -9.11
C GLU A 62 16.30 -1.80 -10.64
N ASP A 63 17.01 -2.73 -11.27
CA ASP A 63 16.84 -2.97 -12.70
C ASP A 63 15.39 -3.40 -13.00
N PRO A 64 14.75 -2.85 -14.05
CA PRO A 64 13.42 -3.28 -14.45
C PRO A 64 13.41 -4.78 -14.76
N ARG A 65 12.63 -5.53 -13.99
CA ARG A 65 12.39 -6.95 -14.27
C ARG A 65 11.66 -7.12 -15.59
N ALA A 66 11.88 -8.24 -16.27
CA ALA A 66 11.12 -8.55 -17.47
C ALA A 66 9.61 -8.59 -17.15
N PRO A 67 8.74 -7.94 -17.95
CA PRO A 67 7.31 -7.97 -17.71
C PRO A 67 6.77 -9.39 -17.91
N VAL A 68 5.75 -9.75 -17.14
CA VAL A 68 5.06 -11.03 -17.33
C VAL A 68 4.16 -10.93 -18.56
N THR A 69 4.39 -11.79 -19.56
CA THR A 69 3.69 -11.73 -20.86
C THR A 69 2.72 -12.88 -21.11
N GLY A 70 2.82 -13.98 -20.36
CA GLY A 70 1.93 -15.13 -20.49
C GLY A 70 0.60 -14.92 -19.76
N LEU A 71 -0.52 -15.16 -20.43
CA LEU A 71 -1.86 -14.91 -19.86
C LEU A 71 -2.12 -15.70 -18.56
N GLU A 72 -1.75 -16.99 -18.54
CA GLU A 72 -1.87 -17.82 -17.35
C GLU A 72 -0.90 -17.38 -16.25
N ALA A 73 0.32 -16.95 -16.62
CA ALA A 73 1.27 -16.40 -15.66
C ALA A 73 0.74 -15.09 -15.04
N LEU A 74 0.11 -14.23 -15.82
CA LEU A 74 -0.60 -13.04 -15.32
C LEU A 74 -1.73 -13.44 -14.38
N GLY A 75 -2.58 -14.38 -14.77
CA GLY A 75 -3.66 -14.89 -13.91
C GLY A 75 -3.15 -15.44 -12.58
N ALA A 76 -2.01 -16.12 -12.59
CA ALA A 76 -1.36 -16.64 -11.39
C ALA A 76 -0.89 -15.53 -10.43
N LEU A 77 -0.48 -14.37 -10.93
CA LEU A 77 -0.09 -13.22 -10.09
C LEU A 77 -1.26 -12.67 -9.25
N ALA A 78 -2.49 -12.75 -9.77
CA ALA A 78 -3.65 -12.39 -8.97
C ALA A 78 -3.87 -13.39 -7.80
N GLY A 79 -3.43 -14.64 -7.97
CA GLY A 79 -3.51 -15.67 -6.94
C GLY A 79 -4.95 -16.05 -6.57
N ARG A 80 -5.11 -16.75 -5.43
CA ARG A 80 -6.44 -17.17 -4.94
C ARG A 80 -7.24 -15.99 -4.36
N ASP A 81 -6.55 -15.09 -3.65
CA ASP A 81 -7.11 -13.85 -3.11
C ASP A 81 -6.75 -12.69 -4.05
N ARG A 82 -7.56 -12.52 -5.10
CA ARG A 82 -7.27 -11.58 -6.20
C ARG A 82 -7.34 -10.13 -5.76
N ALA A 83 -8.36 -9.77 -4.99
CA ALA A 83 -8.49 -8.44 -4.42
C ALA A 83 -7.36 -8.15 -3.42
N GLY A 84 -7.01 -9.11 -2.56
CA GLY A 84 -5.89 -8.92 -1.63
C GLY A 84 -4.52 -8.86 -2.30
N SER A 85 -4.29 -9.58 -3.40
CA SER A 85 -3.06 -9.44 -4.20
C SER A 85 -2.93 -8.02 -4.77
N TRP A 86 -4.02 -7.46 -5.29
CA TRP A 86 -4.05 -6.06 -5.69
C TRP A 86 -3.79 -5.11 -4.51
N ARG A 87 -4.47 -5.27 -3.37
CA ARG A 87 -4.24 -4.42 -2.18
C ARG A 87 -2.77 -4.38 -1.77
N ARG A 88 -2.11 -5.54 -1.68
CA ARG A 88 -0.70 -5.62 -1.30
C ARG A 88 0.20 -4.87 -2.29
N ALA A 89 -0.02 -5.08 -3.59
CA ALA A 89 0.76 -4.41 -4.64
C ALA A 89 0.52 -2.90 -4.65
N HIS A 90 -0.74 -2.48 -4.50
CA HIS A 90 -1.14 -1.08 -4.37
C HIS A 90 -0.46 -0.43 -3.16
N GLN A 91 -0.57 -1.01 -1.97
CA GLN A 91 0.04 -0.49 -0.74
C GLN A 91 1.56 -0.37 -0.85
N ALA A 92 2.23 -1.33 -1.49
CA ALA A 92 3.67 -1.26 -1.72
C ALA A 92 4.05 -0.08 -2.61
N ALA A 93 3.31 0.16 -3.69
CA ALA A 93 3.55 1.30 -4.58
C ALA A 93 3.30 2.65 -3.88
N VAL A 94 2.23 2.76 -3.08
CA VAL A 94 1.93 3.96 -2.27
C VAL A 94 3.06 4.23 -1.27
N SER A 95 3.50 3.20 -0.55
CA SER A 95 4.59 3.31 0.42
C SER A 95 5.90 3.75 -0.25
N ALA A 96 6.25 3.17 -1.40
CA ALA A 96 7.47 3.52 -2.11
C ALA A 96 7.43 4.96 -2.65
N LEU A 97 6.28 5.40 -3.16
CA LEU A 97 6.10 6.79 -3.60
C LEU A 97 6.20 7.77 -2.43
N ALA A 98 5.59 7.45 -1.30
CA ALA A 98 5.69 8.25 -0.08
C ALA A 98 7.17 8.44 0.33
N THR A 99 7.94 7.35 0.40
CA THR A 99 9.37 7.39 0.69
C THR A 99 10.16 8.20 -0.35
N ALA A 100 9.98 7.92 -1.64
CA ALA A 100 10.75 8.56 -2.72
C ALA A 100 10.46 10.07 -2.85
N THR A 101 9.26 10.51 -2.48
CA THR A 101 8.84 11.91 -2.56
C THR A 101 9.01 12.66 -1.24
N GLY A 102 9.49 11.99 -0.17
CA GLY A 102 9.55 12.55 1.17
C GLY A 102 8.17 12.90 1.74
N ARG A 103 7.09 12.33 1.17
CA ARG A 103 5.74 12.53 1.66
C ARG A 103 5.49 11.57 2.82
N PRO A 104 5.08 12.05 3.99
CA PRO A 104 4.59 11.17 5.03
C PRO A 104 3.38 10.39 4.49
N ALA A 105 3.36 9.07 4.75
CA ALA A 105 2.15 8.29 4.52
C ALA A 105 1.13 8.70 5.60
N ASP A 106 0.18 9.55 5.23
CA ASP A 106 -0.94 9.88 6.10
C ASP A 106 -1.83 8.64 6.23
N LEU A 107 -1.88 8.10 7.44
CA LEU A 107 -2.81 7.06 7.86
C LEU A 107 -4.21 7.68 7.98
N ASP A 108 -5.21 6.84 7.77
CA ASP A 108 -6.62 7.20 7.98
C ASP A 108 -6.82 7.73 9.42
N PRO A 109 -7.23 9.00 9.60
CA PRO A 109 -7.39 9.60 10.92
C PRO A 109 -8.38 8.85 11.82
N ASP A 110 -9.45 8.28 11.26
CA ASP A 110 -10.46 7.56 12.03
C ASP A 110 -9.90 6.22 12.52
N ALA A 111 -9.15 5.53 11.66
CA ALA A 111 -8.47 4.29 12.03
C ALA A 111 -7.38 4.54 13.09
N VAL A 112 -6.61 5.62 12.95
CA VAL A 112 -5.61 6.05 13.94
C VAL A 112 -6.28 6.31 15.28
N GLN A 113 -7.36 7.08 15.29
CA GLN A 113 -8.08 7.43 16.50
C GLN A 113 -8.69 6.20 17.18
N ALA A 114 -9.17 5.22 16.41
CA ALA A 114 -9.72 3.98 16.92
C ALA A 114 -8.65 3.04 17.51
N LEU A 115 -7.46 2.97 16.89
CA LEU A 115 -6.39 2.04 17.29
C LEU A 115 -5.52 2.58 18.42
N LEU A 116 -5.27 3.89 18.45
CA LEU A 116 -4.33 4.52 19.37
C LEU A 116 -4.56 4.14 20.85
N PRO A 117 -5.79 4.18 21.40
CA PRO A 117 -6.02 3.82 22.80
C PRO A 117 -5.62 2.37 23.11
N GLY A 118 -5.92 1.43 22.21
CA GLY A 118 -5.58 0.02 22.38
C GLY A 118 -4.07 -0.23 22.32
N VAL A 119 -3.38 0.42 21.38
CA VAL A 119 -1.92 0.33 21.25
C VAL A 119 -1.23 0.88 22.50
N LEU A 120 -1.67 2.05 22.99
CA LEU A 120 -1.12 2.64 24.21
C LEU A 120 -1.39 1.77 25.44
N ALA A 121 -2.57 1.13 25.54
CA ALA A 121 -2.92 0.25 26.65
C ALA A 121 -2.07 -1.03 26.69
N LEU A 122 -1.68 -1.58 25.54
CA LEU A 122 -0.78 -2.73 25.47
C LEU A 122 0.65 -2.38 25.92
N GLY A 123 1.08 -1.14 25.69
CA GLY A 123 2.38 -0.62 26.15
C GLY A 123 3.53 -1.59 25.88
N GLY A 124 4.36 -1.85 26.90
CA GLY A 124 5.53 -2.75 26.83
C GLY A 124 5.26 -4.18 26.33
N GLN A 125 4.00 -4.64 26.36
CA GLN A 125 3.64 -5.96 25.85
C GLN A 125 3.82 -6.05 24.33
N LEU A 126 3.65 -4.94 23.60
CA LEU A 126 3.92 -4.89 22.15
C LEU A 126 5.40 -5.15 21.88
N GLN A 127 6.30 -4.53 22.63
CA GLN A 127 7.75 -4.73 22.47
C GLN A 127 8.17 -6.15 22.84
N ALA A 128 7.56 -6.74 23.88
CA ALA A 128 7.84 -8.10 24.29
C ALA A 128 7.56 -9.16 23.20
N SER A 129 6.75 -8.83 22.19
CA SER A 129 6.52 -9.72 21.04
C SER A 129 7.71 -9.82 20.08
N GLY A 130 8.66 -8.88 20.12
CA GLY A 130 9.77 -8.78 19.15
C GLY A 130 9.38 -8.25 17.77
N MET A 131 8.09 -8.03 17.50
CA MET A 131 7.60 -7.48 16.22
C MET A 131 7.70 -5.95 16.14
N TYR A 132 7.71 -5.27 17.30
CA TYR A 132 7.70 -3.82 17.42
C TYR A 132 8.98 -3.29 18.05
N GLY A 133 9.42 -2.09 17.62
CA GLY A 133 10.59 -1.43 18.18
C GLY A 133 10.31 -0.79 19.55
N PRO A 134 11.37 -0.35 20.26
CA PRO A 134 11.18 0.43 21.48
C PRO A 134 10.41 1.72 21.15
N PRO A 135 9.48 2.18 22.03
CA PRO A 135 8.73 3.39 21.80
C PRO A 135 9.65 4.61 21.62
N VAL A 136 9.29 5.47 20.67
CA VAL A 136 9.98 6.76 20.46
C VAL A 136 9.31 7.81 21.36
N PRO A 137 10.06 8.66 22.09
CA PRO A 137 9.47 9.75 22.84
C PRO A 137 8.82 10.79 21.91
N VAL A 138 7.55 11.13 22.18
CA VAL A 138 6.83 12.24 21.53
C VAL A 138 6.01 13.00 22.59
N PRO A 139 5.73 14.30 22.37
CA PRO A 139 4.82 15.05 23.23
C PRO A 139 3.42 14.42 23.32
N ASP A 140 2.77 14.53 24.49
CA ASP A 140 1.42 13.98 24.70
C ASP A 140 0.35 14.65 23.82
N ASP A 141 0.60 15.89 23.41
CA ASP A 141 -0.23 16.70 22.51
C ASP A 141 0.16 16.56 21.03
N ALA A 142 1.12 15.69 20.70
CA ALA A 142 1.47 15.38 19.32
C ALA A 142 0.26 14.80 18.56
N PRO A 143 0.23 14.95 17.22
CA PRO A 143 -0.81 14.35 16.38
C PRO A 143 -1.01 12.85 16.68
N ALA A 144 -2.26 12.37 16.61
CA ALA A 144 -2.60 10.99 16.97
C ALA A 144 -1.79 9.95 16.20
N GLN A 145 -1.49 10.22 14.92
CA GLN A 145 -0.65 9.38 14.07
C GLN A 145 0.79 9.31 14.60
N ASP A 146 1.36 10.44 15.00
CA ASP A 146 2.73 10.48 15.52
C ASP A 146 2.84 9.70 16.82
N ARG A 147 1.84 9.83 17.70
CA ARG A 147 1.73 9.05 18.93
C ARG A 147 1.59 7.56 18.66
N LEU A 148 0.81 7.19 17.65
CA LEU A 148 0.64 5.79 17.23
C LEU A 148 1.95 5.21 16.68
N LEU A 149 2.61 5.90 15.74
CA LEU A 149 3.88 5.48 15.16
C LEU A 149 4.96 5.36 16.23
N ALA A 150 5.05 6.34 17.11
CA ALA A 150 5.98 6.38 18.21
C ALA A 150 5.79 5.20 19.18
N ALA A 151 4.55 4.87 19.55
CA ALA A 151 4.25 3.73 20.42
C ALA A 151 4.65 2.38 19.80
N LEU A 152 4.64 2.28 18.46
CA LEU A 152 5.05 1.09 17.70
C LEU A 152 6.56 1.06 17.39
N GLY A 153 7.32 2.04 17.90
CA GLY A 153 8.75 2.17 17.65
C GLY A 153 9.10 2.54 16.21
N ARG A 154 8.21 3.30 15.55
CA ARG A 154 8.41 3.87 14.22
C ARG A 154 8.67 5.37 14.33
N ARG A 155 9.36 5.93 13.33
CA ARG A 155 9.65 7.37 13.30
C ARG A 155 8.38 8.16 12.99
N PRO A 156 7.93 9.07 13.87
CA PRO A 156 6.87 10.01 13.57
C PRO A 156 7.41 11.18 12.74
N HIS A 157 6.52 11.93 12.09
CA HIS A 157 6.90 12.93 11.08
C HIS A 157 7.63 14.15 11.65
N GLY A 158 7.46 14.40 12.95
CA GLY A 158 8.09 15.51 13.68
C GLY A 158 9.35 15.17 14.47
N SER A 159 9.85 13.92 14.47
CA SER A 159 11.06 13.58 15.22
C SER A 159 12.33 14.11 14.51
N PRO A 160 13.21 14.85 15.21
CA PRO A 160 14.53 15.17 14.66
C PRO A 160 15.32 13.87 14.43
N GLY A 161 16.03 13.83 13.29
CA GLY A 161 16.85 12.68 12.85
C GLY A 161 18.14 12.50 13.63
#